data_AF-A0A2S9BS55-F1
#
_entry.id   AF-A0A2S9BS55-F1
#
_cell.length_a   1.000
_cell.length_b   1.000
_cell.length_c   1.000
_cell.angle_alpha   90.00
_cell.angle_beta   90.00
_cell.angle_gamma   90.00
#
_symmetry.space_group_name_H-M   'P 1'
#
loop_
_entity.id
_entity.type
_entity.pdbx_description
1 polymer ?
#
loop_
_entity_poly.entity_id
_entity_poly.type
_entity_poly.pdbx_seq_one_letter_code
_entity_poly.pdbx_strand_id
1 'polypeptide(L)'
;MNESLIETESLTKVFTVKKTPVHAVTDVSFTAVRGELVAFLGPNGAGKSTTLRMLTTLIPPTSGSARVVGHDIRTDAAGVRARIGYVGQLTSGSFSQRVRDELLSQGAFYGMSRRDSARRADELIESLDLTSFATRTVQQLSGGQKRRLDIALGLMHAPPLIFLDEPSTGLDPQSRANLWEHILDLRTQHGTTVFLTTHYLEEADRYAERVMVMDKGRIIADDDAASLKATLAGDVLTFGFADAAEAASARAVVARLSNAEVTVEGESISLAVQDGDRLLPVIVRELDAAGILVRRATGVPPTLDDVFLALTGRTLRDAGEGADAAGEASDSADTSTTSANSTTAANSTTGVLS
;
A
#
# COMPACT_ATOMS: atom_id res chain seq x y z
N MET A 1 -11.45 19.54 17.40
CA MET A 1 -10.23 18.70 17.46
C MET A 1 -10.58 17.39 16.81
N ASN A 2 -9.85 17.00 15.76
CA ASN A 2 -10.06 15.70 15.12
C ASN A 2 -9.63 14.60 16.10
N GLU A 3 -10.44 13.55 16.23
CA GLU A 3 -10.15 12.41 17.10
C GLU A 3 -9.02 11.56 16.48
N SER A 4 -7.91 11.39 17.21
CA SER A 4 -6.82 10.49 16.81
C SER A 4 -7.28 9.03 16.91
N LEU A 5 -7.17 8.28 15.82
CA LEU A 5 -7.48 6.85 15.79
C LEU A 5 -6.22 5.99 15.80
N ILE A 6 -5.09 6.50 15.32
CA ILE A 6 -3.80 5.82 15.41
C ILE A 6 -2.80 6.81 15.97
N GLU A 7 -2.07 6.38 16.99
CA GLU A 7 -0.95 7.12 17.58
C GLU A 7 0.21 6.15 17.73
N THR A 8 1.36 6.46 17.15
CA THR A 8 2.57 5.64 17.25
C THR A 8 3.74 6.47 17.74
N GLU A 9 4.55 5.88 18.61
CA GLU A 9 5.77 6.51 19.15
C GLU A 9 6.91 5.50 19.08
N SER A 10 7.88 5.81 18.21
CA SER A 10 9.10 5.04 17.96
C SER A 10 8.86 3.54 17.73
N LEU A 11 7.77 3.20 17.05
CA LEU A 11 7.35 1.82 16.85
C LEU A 11 8.42 1.07 16.04
N THR A 12 8.91 -0.03 16.61
CA THR A 12 10.09 -0.74 16.09
C THR A 12 9.88 -2.24 16.13
N LYS A 13 10.26 -2.92 15.03
CA LYS A 13 10.25 -4.38 14.91
C LYS A 13 11.57 -4.91 14.41
N VAL A 14 12.17 -5.78 15.22
CA VAL A 14 13.35 -6.58 14.88
C VAL A 14 12.95 -8.05 14.86
N PHE A 15 13.26 -8.74 13.77
CA PHE A 15 13.16 -10.18 13.66
C PHE A 15 14.55 -10.81 13.78
N THR A 16 14.63 -12.04 14.27
CA THR A 16 15.88 -12.80 14.30
C THR A 16 15.83 -13.88 13.23
N VAL A 17 16.59 -13.73 12.15
CA VAL A 17 16.66 -14.69 11.04
C VAL A 17 18.05 -15.30 11.02
N LYS A 18 18.16 -16.62 11.15
CA LYS A 18 19.46 -17.34 11.17
C LYS A 18 20.50 -16.74 12.14
N LYS A 19 20.02 -16.27 13.32
CA LYS A 19 20.78 -15.56 14.38
C LYS A 19 21.21 -14.13 14.04
N THR A 20 20.81 -13.59 12.89
CA THR A 20 21.05 -12.21 12.51
C THR A 20 19.82 -11.36 12.80
N PRO A 21 19.95 -10.22 13.52
CA PRO A 21 18.85 -9.29 13.70
C PRO A 21 18.55 -8.56 12.37
N VAL A 22 17.28 -8.58 11.97
CA VAL A 22 16.75 -7.87 10.81
C VAL A 22 15.77 -6.81 11.30
N HIS A 23 16.14 -5.54 11.10
CA HIS A 23 15.31 -4.39 11.47
C HIS A 23 14.26 -4.14 10.39
N ALA A 24 13.09 -4.75 10.54
CA ALA A 24 12.01 -4.62 9.57
C ALA A 24 11.28 -3.27 9.68
N VAL A 25 11.18 -2.73 10.89
CA VAL A 25 10.60 -1.41 11.17
C VAL A 25 11.44 -0.72 12.23
N THR A 26 11.79 0.54 12.02
CA THR A 26 12.65 1.32 12.92
C THR A 26 12.08 2.71 13.14
N ASP A 27 11.70 3.02 14.38
CA ASP A 27 11.33 4.37 14.81
C ASP A 27 10.18 5.00 14.00
N VAL A 28 9.12 4.22 13.75
CA VAL A 28 7.93 4.73 13.07
C VAL A 28 7.06 5.48 14.08
N SER A 29 6.92 6.79 13.86
CA SER A 29 6.10 7.69 14.69
C SER A 29 5.21 8.54 13.79
N PHE A 30 3.90 8.44 13.99
CA PHE A 30 2.88 9.19 13.25
C PHE A 30 1.55 9.15 13.99
N THR A 31 0.65 10.04 13.59
CA THR A 31 -0.75 10.04 14.01
C THR A 31 -1.66 10.00 12.79
N ALA A 32 -2.79 9.30 12.90
CA ALA A 32 -3.87 9.32 11.90
C ALA A 32 -5.19 9.63 12.59
N VAL A 33 -5.99 10.52 12.00
CA VAL A 33 -7.24 10.97 12.61
C VAL A 33 -8.47 10.36 11.93
N ARG A 34 -9.60 10.43 12.64
CA ARG A 34 -10.90 9.94 12.14
C ARG A 34 -11.24 10.60 10.79
N GLY A 35 -11.71 9.79 9.85
CA GLY A 35 -12.08 10.19 8.51
C GLY A 35 -10.95 10.09 7.49
N GLU A 36 -9.67 10.10 7.87
CA GLU A 36 -8.57 10.14 6.88
C GLU A 36 -8.49 8.86 6.02
N LEU A 37 -8.09 9.02 4.76
CA LEU A 37 -7.58 7.95 3.92
C LEU A 37 -6.04 8.06 3.84
N VAL A 38 -5.36 7.19 4.57
CA VAL A 38 -3.89 7.20 4.68
C VAL A 38 -3.29 6.02 3.93
N ALA A 39 -2.28 6.29 3.10
CA ALA A 39 -1.53 5.27 2.38
C ALA A 39 -0.07 5.21 2.84
N PHE A 40 0.36 4.01 3.23
CA PHE A 40 1.76 3.63 3.31
C PHE A 40 2.25 3.23 1.92
N LEU A 41 3.11 4.08 1.35
CA LEU A 41 3.72 3.87 0.05
C LEU A 41 5.18 3.44 0.22
N GLY A 42 5.64 2.45 -0.51
CA GLY A 42 7.03 2.02 -0.45
C GLY A 42 7.26 0.71 -1.21
N PRO A 43 8.52 0.33 -1.49
CA PRO A 43 8.82 -0.91 -2.17
C PRO A 43 8.50 -2.14 -1.28
N ASN A 44 8.59 -3.33 -1.87
CA ASN A 44 8.56 -4.58 -1.12
C ASN A 44 9.69 -4.59 -0.08
N GLY A 45 9.40 -5.09 1.13
CA GLY A 45 10.37 -5.09 2.23
C GLY A 45 10.59 -3.74 2.93
N ALA A 46 9.89 -2.67 2.56
CA ALA A 46 10.00 -1.37 3.23
C ALA A 46 9.47 -1.33 4.69
N GLY A 47 8.83 -2.40 5.17
CA GLY A 47 8.27 -2.48 6.52
C GLY A 47 6.76 -2.15 6.63
N LYS A 48 6.08 -1.92 5.50
CA LYS A 48 4.65 -1.56 5.43
C LYS A 48 3.74 -2.59 6.14
N SER A 49 3.72 -3.83 5.64
CA SER A 49 2.90 -4.92 6.19
C SER A 49 3.32 -5.30 7.62
N THR A 50 4.61 -5.20 7.95
CA THR A 50 5.09 -5.41 9.31
C THR A 50 4.52 -4.36 10.28
N THR A 51 4.45 -3.10 9.85
CA THR A 51 3.87 -2.03 10.67
C THR A 51 2.37 -2.24 10.85
N LEU A 52 1.63 -2.55 9.79
CA LEU A 52 0.20 -2.90 9.90
C LEU A 52 -0.04 -4.06 10.85
N ARG A 53 0.75 -5.14 10.76
CA ARG A 53 0.63 -6.30 11.66
C ARG A 53 0.90 -5.94 13.13
N MET A 54 1.75 -4.95 13.40
CA MET A 54 1.93 -4.44 14.78
C MET A 54 0.70 -3.67 15.25
N LEU A 55 0.19 -2.76 14.42
CA LEU A 55 -0.99 -1.94 14.74
C LEU A 55 -2.25 -2.79 14.90
N THR A 56 -2.36 -3.89 14.17
CA THR A 56 -3.49 -4.84 14.25
C THR A 56 -3.30 -5.91 15.30
N THR A 57 -2.24 -5.83 16.11
CA THR A 57 -1.90 -6.76 17.21
C THR A 57 -1.55 -8.19 16.77
N LEU A 58 -1.35 -8.41 15.46
CA LEU A 58 -0.96 -9.72 14.91
C LEU A 58 0.48 -10.09 15.28
N ILE A 59 1.36 -9.10 15.43
CA ILE A 59 2.70 -9.28 15.96
C ILE A 59 3.00 -8.22 17.03
N PRO A 60 3.69 -8.56 18.12
CA PRO A 60 4.09 -7.54 19.10
C PRO A 60 5.26 -6.71 18.56
N PRO A 61 5.33 -5.40 18.87
CA PRO A 61 6.51 -4.61 18.60
C PRO A 61 7.69 -5.08 19.47
N THR A 62 8.91 -4.89 18.97
CA THR A 62 10.13 -5.08 19.75
C THR A 62 10.28 -3.95 20.76
N SER A 63 10.12 -2.71 20.32
CA SER A 63 10.15 -1.50 21.17
C SER A 63 9.20 -0.43 20.60
N GLY A 64 9.04 0.67 21.35
CA GLY A 64 8.05 1.71 21.05
C GLY A 64 6.67 1.40 21.62
N SER A 65 5.73 2.30 21.34
CA SER A 65 4.34 2.20 21.77
C SER A 65 3.40 2.56 20.62
N ALA A 66 2.16 2.08 20.70
CA ALA A 66 1.09 2.53 19.81
C ALA A 66 -0.27 2.39 20.48
N ARG A 67 -1.16 3.32 20.16
CA ARG A 67 -2.58 3.28 20.49
C ARG A 67 -3.40 3.26 19.21
N VAL A 68 -4.40 2.39 19.17
CA VAL A 68 -5.29 2.20 18.03
C VAL A 68 -6.73 2.23 18.56
N VAL A 69 -7.52 3.18 18.06
CA VAL A 69 -8.91 3.46 18.48
C VAL A 69 -9.02 3.59 20.01
N GLY A 70 -8.06 4.30 20.63
CA GLY A 70 -7.99 4.54 22.07
C GLY A 70 -7.44 3.38 22.92
N HIS A 71 -7.07 2.25 22.31
CA HIS A 71 -6.55 1.07 23.00
C HIS A 71 -5.06 0.85 22.72
N ASP A 72 -4.28 0.53 23.74
CA ASP A 72 -2.85 0.22 23.60
C ASP A 72 -2.64 -1.18 22.99
N ILE A 73 -1.79 -1.27 21.96
CA ILE A 73 -1.60 -2.52 21.20
C ILE A 73 -0.93 -3.65 22.01
N ARG A 74 -0.26 -3.34 23.12
CA ARG A 74 0.39 -4.31 24.01
C ARG A 74 -0.51 -4.70 25.17
N THR A 75 -1.12 -3.73 25.84
CA THR A 75 -1.89 -3.99 27.06
C THR A 75 -3.36 -4.28 26.82
N ASP A 76 -3.93 -3.83 25.70
CA ASP A 76 -5.35 -4.02 25.36
C ASP A 76 -5.55 -4.43 23.90
N ALA A 77 -4.83 -5.48 23.50
CA ALA A 77 -4.91 -6.01 22.14
C ALA A 77 -6.32 -6.50 21.75
N ALA A 78 -7.12 -6.97 22.72
CA ALA A 78 -8.50 -7.39 22.47
C ALA A 78 -9.42 -6.19 22.19
N GLY A 79 -9.27 -5.09 22.92
CA GLY A 79 -9.98 -3.83 22.66
C GLY A 79 -9.66 -3.25 21.28
N VAL A 80 -8.39 -3.34 20.85
CA VAL A 80 -7.99 -2.99 19.48
C VAL A 80 -8.72 -3.86 18.45
N ARG A 81 -8.62 -5.19 18.54
CA ARG A 81 -9.22 -6.12 17.56
C ARG A 81 -10.75 -6.01 17.46
N ALA A 82 -11.42 -5.67 18.57
CA ALA A 82 -12.87 -5.48 18.58
C ALA A 82 -13.34 -4.23 17.81
N ARG A 83 -12.43 -3.31 17.47
CA ARG A 83 -12.74 -2.00 16.85
C ARG A 83 -12.06 -1.77 15.51
N ILE A 84 -11.33 -2.75 14.97
CA ILE A 84 -10.65 -2.61 13.69
C ILE A 84 -11.07 -3.70 12.71
N GLY A 85 -11.22 -3.33 11.44
CA GLY A 85 -11.17 -4.27 10.34
C GLY A 85 -9.73 -4.49 9.90
N TYR A 86 -9.37 -5.71 9.53
CA TYR A 86 -8.08 -6.01 8.90
C TYR A 86 -8.27 -6.94 7.71
N VAL A 87 -7.76 -6.51 6.56
CA VAL A 87 -7.78 -7.26 5.31
C VAL A 87 -6.34 -7.49 4.88
N GLY A 88 -5.80 -8.67 5.21
CA GLY A 88 -4.43 -9.07 4.86
C GLY A 88 -4.26 -9.39 3.36
N GLN A 89 -3.06 -9.69 2.90
CA GLN A 89 -2.79 -10.07 1.49
C GLN A 89 -3.43 -11.42 1.09
N LEU A 90 -3.58 -12.36 2.02
CA LEU A 90 -4.20 -13.67 1.77
C LEU A 90 -5.70 -13.63 2.01
N THR A 91 -6.45 -14.42 1.22
CA THR A 91 -7.90 -14.58 1.39
C THR A 91 -8.21 -15.13 2.78
N SER A 92 -9.10 -14.45 3.50
CA SER A 92 -9.47 -14.78 4.88
C SER A 92 -10.68 -15.72 4.97
N GLY A 93 -11.47 -15.83 3.90
CA GLY A 93 -12.69 -16.64 3.88
C GLY A 93 -12.45 -18.16 3.88
N SER A 94 -13.29 -18.90 4.62
CA SER A 94 -13.31 -20.35 4.60
C SER A 94 -13.65 -20.90 3.22
N PHE A 95 -12.72 -21.66 2.65
CA PHE A 95 -12.78 -22.20 1.31
C PHE A 95 -14.11 -22.91 0.95
N SER A 96 -14.70 -23.64 1.90
CA SER A 96 -15.90 -24.46 1.66
C SER A 96 -17.22 -23.80 2.08
N GLN A 97 -17.18 -22.65 2.78
CA GLN A 97 -18.39 -21.95 3.18
C GLN A 97 -18.98 -21.13 2.03
N ARG A 98 -20.30 -20.90 2.09
CA ARG A 98 -20.95 -19.95 1.18
C ARG A 98 -20.64 -18.53 1.61
N VAL A 99 -20.57 -17.62 0.64
CA VAL A 99 -20.29 -16.19 0.87
C VAL A 99 -21.16 -15.59 1.97
N ARG A 100 -22.48 -15.80 1.91
CA ARG A 100 -23.40 -15.28 2.93
C ARG A 100 -23.19 -15.94 4.30
N ASP A 101 -22.92 -17.24 4.33
CA ASP A 101 -22.73 -17.98 5.58
C ASP A 101 -21.44 -17.56 6.28
N GLU A 102 -20.39 -17.23 5.51
CA GLU A 102 -19.14 -16.68 6.02
C GLU A 102 -19.36 -15.32 6.72
N LEU A 103 -20.14 -14.43 6.09
CA LEU A 103 -20.50 -13.14 6.68
C LEU A 103 -21.32 -13.29 7.97
N LEU A 104 -22.28 -14.21 7.98
CA LEU A 104 -23.06 -14.50 9.20
C LEU A 104 -22.17 -15.06 10.32
N SER A 105 -21.24 -15.94 9.99
CA SER A 105 -20.26 -16.50 10.93
C SER A 105 -19.37 -15.41 11.51
N GLN A 106 -18.88 -14.51 10.66
CA GLN A 106 -18.08 -13.36 11.08
C GLN A 106 -18.85 -12.46 12.04
N GLY A 107 -20.11 -12.10 11.73
CA GLY A 107 -20.95 -11.32 12.65
C GLY A 107 -21.13 -12.02 14.01
N ALA A 108 -21.29 -13.34 14.02
CA ALA A 108 -21.39 -14.11 15.24
C ALA A 108 -20.09 -14.10 16.08
N PHE A 109 -18.91 -14.14 15.44
CA PHE A 109 -17.62 -14.02 16.15
C PHE A 109 -17.46 -12.66 16.85
N TYR A 110 -18.06 -11.60 16.29
CA TYR A 110 -18.12 -10.27 16.92
C TYR A 110 -19.31 -10.10 17.88
N GLY A 111 -20.05 -11.17 18.19
CA GLY A 111 -21.14 -11.13 19.15
C GLY A 111 -22.41 -10.42 18.67
N MET A 112 -22.56 -10.21 17.36
CA MET A 112 -23.77 -9.59 16.80
C MET A 112 -24.98 -10.51 16.92
N SER A 113 -26.17 -9.93 17.07
CA SER A 113 -27.41 -10.70 17.07
C SER A 113 -27.66 -11.30 15.67
N ARG A 114 -28.35 -12.44 15.58
CA ARG A 114 -28.70 -13.05 14.27
C ARG A 114 -29.39 -12.08 13.32
N ARG A 115 -30.26 -11.21 13.87
CA ARG A 115 -31.00 -10.21 13.09
C ARG A 115 -30.05 -9.13 12.56
N ASP A 116 -29.16 -8.62 13.40
CA ASP A 116 -28.20 -7.58 13.00
C ASP A 116 -27.15 -8.13 12.03
N SER A 117 -26.65 -9.35 12.26
CA SER A 117 -25.74 -10.03 11.33
C SER A 117 -26.38 -10.24 9.97
N ALA A 118 -27.64 -10.68 9.92
CA ALA A 118 -28.34 -10.88 8.65
C ALA A 118 -28.53 -9.56 7.90
N ARG A 119 -29.03 -8.52 8.58
CA ARG A 119 -29.19 -7.19 7.98
C ARG A 119 -27.85 -6.67 7.43
N ARG A 120 -26.80 -6.73 8.24
CA ARG A 120 -25.47 -6.22 7.86
C ARG A 120 -24.83 -7.03 6.74
N ALA A 121 -25.00 -8.35 6.74
CA ALA A 121 -24.53 -9.20 5.67
C ALA A 121 -25.22 -8.87 4.35
N ASP A 122 -26.54 -8.67 4.35
CA ASP A 122 -27.29 -8.33 3.14
C ASP A 122 -26.87 -6.93 2.61
N GLU A 123 -26.68 -5.94 3.49
CA GLU A 123 -26.11 -4.62 3.14
C GLU A 123 -24.71 -4.72 2.48
N LEU A 124 -23.82 -5.52 3.06
CA LEU A 124 -22.45 -5.69 2.54
C LEU A 124 -22.42 -6.50 1.24
N ILE A 125 -23.32 -7.46 1.08
CA ILE A 125 -23.46 -8.22 -0.16
C ILE A 125 -23.89 -7.31 -1.32
N GLU A 126 -24.81 -6.39 -1.07
CA GLU A 126 -25.28 -5.43 -2.06
C GLU A 126 -24.21 -4.38 -2.39
N SER A 127 -23.65 -3.72 -1.38
CA SER A 127 -22.67 -2.64 -1.56
C SER A 127 -21.34 -3.07 -2.21
N LEU A 128 -20.99 -4.36 -2.13
CA LEU A 128 -19.76 -4.91 -2.71
C LEU A 128 -20.02 -5.76 -3.96
N ASP A 129 -21.21 -5.65 -4.55
CA ASP A 129 -21.59 -6.38 -5.77
C ASP A 129 -21.37 -7.90 -5.66
N LEU A 130 -21.74 -8.48 -4.52
CA LEU A 130 -21.61 -9.91 -4.21
C LEU A 130 -22.94 -10.68 -4.34
N THR A 131 -24.05 -10.00 -4.65
CA THR A 131 -25.41 -10.57 -4.70
C THR A 131 -25.52 -11.85 -5.54
N SER A 132 -24.94 -11.85 -6.75
CA SER A 132 -24.97 -13.02 -7.65
C SER A 132 -24.09 -14.19 -7.20
N PHE A 133 -23.26 -13.97 -6.16
CA PHE A 133 -22.31 -14.94 -5.61
C PHE A 133 -22.64 -15.34 -4.16
N ALA A 134 -23.66 -14.74 -3.54
CA ALA A 134 -24.01 -14.94 -2.13
C ALA A 134 -24.22 -16.42 -1.72
N THR A 135 -24.69 -17.25 -2.65
CA THR A 135 -24.95 -18.69 -2.46
C THR A 135 -23.82 -19.60 -2.95
N ARG A 136 -22.80 -19.05 -3.61
CA ARG A 136 -21.61 -19.78 -4.05
C ARG A 136 -20.63 -19.97 -2.89
N THR A 137 -19.79 -20.98 -2.99
CA THR A 137 -18.70 -21.17 -2.02
C THR A 137 -17.54 -20.21 -2.30
N VAL A 138 -16.75 -19.87 -1.27
CA VAL A 138 -15.60 -18.96 -1.41
C VAL A 138 -14.58 -19.49 -2.43
N GLN A 139 -14.38 -20.81 -2.52
CA GLN A 139 -13.52 -21.42 -3.54
C GLN A 139 -13.94 -21.11 -4.98
N GLN A 140 -15.23 -20.93 -5.25
CA GLN A 140 -15.78 -20.67 -6.58
C GLN A 140 -15.62 -19.21 -7.03
N LEU A 141 -15.13 -18.34 -6.15
CA LEU A 141 -14.94 -16.92 -6.44
C LEU A 141 -13.63 -16.67 -7.19
N SER A 142 -13.64 -15.69 -8.11
CA SER A 142 -12.43 -15.12 -8.70
C SER A 142 -11.60 -14.36 -7.65
N GLY A 143 -10.34 -14.02 -7.97
CA GLY A 143 -9.48 -13.24 -7.06
C GLY A 143 -10.11 -11.91 -6.62
N GLY A 144 -10.65 -11.13 -7.56
CA GLY A 144 -11.35 -9.88 -7.24
C GLY A 144 -12.64 -10.06 -6.45
N GLN A 145 -13.37 -11.16 -6.66
CA GLN A 145 -14.55 -11.49 -5.85
C GLN A 145 -14.16 -11.89 -4.42
N LYS A 146 -13.09 -12.68 -4.24
CA LYS A 146 -12.54 -12.99 -2.92
C LYS A 146 -12.10 -11.73 -2.19
N ARG A 147 -11.46 -10.79 -2.90
CA ARG A 147 -11.03 -9.53 -2.30
C ARG A 147 -12.18 -8.70 -1.77
N ARG A 148 -13.26 -8.59 -2.56
CA ARG A 148 -14.50 -7.92 -2.12
C ARG A 148 -15.13 -8.61 -0.92
N LEU A 149 -15.13 -9.95 -0.88
CA LEU A 149 -15.56 -10.69 0.31
C LEU A 149 -14.66 -10.42 1.52
N ASP A 150 -13.33 -10.38 1.37
CA ASP A 150 -12.43 -10.10 2.50
C ASP A 150 -12.68 -8.69 3.09
N ILE A 151 -12.96 -7.71 2.24
CA ILE A 151 -13.40 -6.36 2.67
C ILE A 151 -14.74 -6.44 3.40
N ALA A 152 -15.72 -7.17 2.86
CA ALA A 152 -17.01 -7.37 3.54
C ALA A 152 -16.83 -7.95 4.95
N LEU A 153 -15.98 -8.98 5.09
CA LEU A 153 -15.67 -9.61 6.38
C LEU A 153 -15.00 -8.64 7.37
N GLY A 154 -14.12 -7.77 6.88
CA GLY A 154 -13.49 -6.71 7.68
C GLY A 154 -14.50 -5.67 8.20
N LEU A 155 -15.63 -5.50 7.52
CA LEU A 155 -16.63 -4.47 7.80
C LEU A 155 -17.89 -4.98 8.51
N MET A 156 -17.98 -6.28 8.75
CA MET A 156 -19.15 -6.92 9.37
C MET A 156 -19.52 -6.28 10.71
N HIS A 157 -18.55 -5.92 11.53
CA HIS A 157 -18.77 -5.33 12.86
C HIS A 157 -18.73 -3.78 12.85
N ALA A 158 -18.81 -3.16 11.67
CA ALA A 158 -18.81 -1.70 11.45
C ALA A 158 -17.68 -0.96 12.19
N PRO A 159 -16.40 -1.32 11.95
CA PRO A 159 -15.28 -0.69 12.64
C PRO A 159 -15.12 0.79 12.24
N PRO A 160 -14.70 1.67 13.18
CA PRO A 160 -14.28 3.03 12.86
C PRO A 160 -13.00 3.10 12.01
N LEU A 161 -12.18 2.04 12.00
CA LEU A 161 -10.90 1.97 11.31
C LEU A 161 -10.76 0.62 10.60
N ILE A 162 -10.42 0.65 9.31
CA ILE A 162 -10.07 -0.55 8.55
C ILE A 162 -8.65 -0.46 8.01
N PHE A 163 -7.88 -1.54 8.20
CA PHE A 163 -6.55 -1.72 7.65
C PHE A 163 -6.62 -2.61 6.39
N LEU A 164 -6.04 -2.15 5.30
CA LEU A 164 -5.98 -2.87 4.02
C LEU A 164 -4.50 -3.11 3.64
N ASP A 165 -4.03 -4.35 3.76
CA ASP A 165 -2.67 -4.70 3.37
C ASP A 165 -2.63 -5.07 1.89
N GLU A 166 -2.14 -4.16 1.06
CA GLU A 166 -2.07 -4.25 -0.40
C GLU A 166 -3.38 -4.73 -1.05
N PRO A 167 -4.47 -3.92 -0.96
CA PRO A 167 -5.81 -4.32 -1.37
C PRO A 167 -5.94 -4.75 -2.82
N SER A 168 -5.14 -4.19 -3.72
CA SER A 168 -5.25 -4.33 -5.17
C SER A 168 -4.25 -5.29 -5.82
N THR A 169 -3.33 -5.86 -5.03
CA THR A 169 -2.28 -6.75 -5.54
C THR A 169 -2.89 -7.96 -6.23
N GLY A 170 -2.40 -8.26 -7.45
CA GLY A 170 -2.87 -9.38 -8.26
C GLY A 170 -4.23 -9.19 -8.94
N LEU A 171 -4.84 -7.99 -8.83
CA LEU A 171 -6.05 -7.65 -9.58
C LEU A 171 -5.72 -7.02 -10.93
N ASP A 172 -6.53 -7.37 -11.94
CA ASP A 172 -6.53 -6.69 -13.22
C ASP A 172 -6.99 -5.22 -13.09
N PRO A 173 -6.70 -4.34 -14.07
CA PRO A 173 -7.01 -2.92 -13.97
C PRO A 173 -8.48 -2.60 -13.69
N GLN A 174 -9.42 -3.37 -14.26
CA GLN A 174 -10.85 -3.14 -14.07
C GLN A 174 -11.28 -3.56 -12.65
N SER A 175 -10.88 -4.74 -12.21
CA SER A 175 -11.18 -5.21 -10.84
C SER A 175 -10.57 -4.29 -9.78
N ARG A 176 -9.40 -3.71 -10.04
CA ARG A 176 -8.75 -2.73 -9.15
C ARG A 176 -9.55 -1.44 -9.07
N ALA A 177 -9.96 -0.87 -10.20
CA ALA A 177 -10.76 0.35 -10.21
C ALA A 177 -12.07 0.16 -9.44
N ASN A 178 -12.75 -0.96 -9.66
CA ASN A 178 -13.99 -1.30 -8.94
C ASN A 178 -13.74 -1.47 -7.43
N LEU A 179 -12.62 -2.09 -7.02
CA LEU A 179 -12.27 -2.22 -5.61
C LEU A 179 -12.15 -0.84 -4.92
N TRP A 180 -11.50 0.11 -5.59
CA TRP A 180 -11.33 1.46 -5.08
C TRP A 180 -12.65 2.23 -4.98
N GLU A 181 -13.54 2.08 -5.97
CA GLU A 181 -14.90 2.63 -5.91
C GLU A 181 -15.62 2.14 -4.63
N HIS A 182 -15.58 0.84 -4.37
CA HIS A 182 -16.15 0.29 -3.14
C HIS A 182 -15.50 0.85 -1.86
N ILE A 183 -14.17 0.95 -1.80
CA ILE A 183 -13.45 1.50 -0.63
C ILE A 183 -13.90 2.96 -0.36
N LEU A 184 -14.01 3.77 -1.41
CA LEU A 184 -14.42 5.17 -1.31
C LEU A 184 -15.90 5.31 -0.93
N ASP A 185 -16.78 4.49 -1.49
CA ASP A 185 -18.20 4.45 -1.12
C ASP A 185 -18.40 4.07 0.34
N LEU A 186 -17.69 3.03 0.80
CA LEU A 186 -17.70 2.60 2.19
C LEU A 186 -17.27 3.72 3.14
N ARG A 187 -16.17 4.40 2.81
CA ARG A 187 -15.71 5.58 3.58
C ARG A 187 -16.77 6.66 3.61
N THR A 188 -17.38 6.98 2.48
CA THR A 188 -18.38 8.05 2.36
C THR A 188 -19.67 7.72 3.13
N GLN A 189 -20.14 6.48 3.05
CA GLN A 189 -21.39 6.05 3.67
C GLN A 189 -21.27 5.81 5.18
N HIS A 190 -20.11 5.37 5.65
CA HIS A 190 -19.92 4.95 7.05
C HIS A 190 -18.98 5.84 7.86
N GLY A 191 -18.28 6.78 7.22
CA GLY A 191 -17.28 7.63 7.88
C GLY A 191 -16.08 6.84 8.42
N THR A 192 -15.84 5.64 7.88
CA THR A 192 -14.75 4.75 8.30
C THR A 192 -13.41 5.32 7.85
N THR A 193 -12.44 5.40 8.76
CA THR A 193 -11.05 5.70 8.44
C THR A 193 -10.42 4.50 7.74
N VAL A 194 -9.71 4.75 6.64
CA VAL A 194 -9.05 3.70 5.86
C VAL A 194 -7.55 3.91 5.95
N PHE A 195 -6.84 2.88 6.40
CA PHE A 195 -5.38 2.85 6.42
C PHE A 195 -4.91 1.71 5.53
N LEU A 196 -4.15 2.00 4.49
CA LEU A 196 -3.74 0.97 3.52
C LEU A 196 -2.24 0.98 3.26
N THR A 197 -1.74 -0.15 2.79
CA THR A 197 -0.41 -0.25 2.20
C THR A 197 -0.55 -0.44 0.70
N THR A 198 0.32 0.21 -0.06
CA THR A 198 0.43 -0.03 -1.51
C THR A 198 1.87 0.17 -1.96
N HIS A 199 2.23 -0.51 -3.04
CA HIS A 199 3.45 -0.23 -3.80
C HIS A 199 3.11 0.40 -5.16
N TYR A 200 1.82 0.64 -5.45
CA TYR A 200 1.37 1.33 -6.65
C TYR A 200 1.26 2.83 -6.38
N LEU A 201 2.09 3.58 -7.09
CA LEU A 201 2.16 5.04 -6.98
C LEU A 201 0.85 5.70 -7.41
N GLU A 202 0.21 5.18 -8.46
CA GLU A 202 -1.02 5.73 -9.00
C GLU A 202 -2.18 5.62 -8.00
N GLU A 203 -2.15 4.62 -7.13
CA GLU A 203 -3.18 4.43 -6.09
C GLU A 203 -3.03 5.44 -4.96
N ALA A 204 -1.80 5.59 -4.45
CA ALA A 204 -1.49 6.57 -3.42
C ALA A 204 -1.78 7.99 -3.94
N ASP A 205 -1.38 8.30 -5.17
CA ASP A 205 -1.57 9.64 -5.75
C ASP A 205 -3.04 9.98 -6.00
N ARG A 206 -3.82 9.01 -6.48
CA ARG A 206 -5.21 9.28 -6.89
C ARG A 206 -6.21 9.24 -5.74
N TYR A 207 -6.00 8.37 -4.75
CA TYR A 207 -7.03 8.05 -3.76
C TYR A 207 -6.67 8.42 -2.33
N ALA A 208 -5.39 8.54 -1.98
CA ALA A 208 -4.98 8.88 -0.63
C ALA A 208 -5.06 10.38 -0.38
N GLU A 209 -5.56 10.74 0.81
CA GLU A 209 -5.54 12.13 1.28
C GLU A 209 -4.19 12.46 1.91
N ARG A 210 -3.49 11.43 2.42
CA ARG A 210 -2.17 11.53 3.01
C ARG A 210 -1.34 10.30 2.63
N VAL A 211 -0.11 10.55 2.19
CA VAL A 211 0.84 9.53 1.77
C VAL A 211 2.05 9.57 2.70
N MET A 212 2.30 8.45 3.37
CA MET A 212 3.52 8.26 4.15
C MET A 212 4.43 7.32 3.37
N VAL A 213 5.55 7.87 2.89
CA VAL A 213 6.54 7.13 2.11
C VAL A 213 7.46 6.39 3.08
N MET A 214 7.59 5.09 2.89
CA MET A 214 8.45 4.21 3.68
C MET A 214 9.60 3.65 2.84
N ASP A 215 10.81 3.68 3.39
CA ASP A 215 11.97 2.93 2.89
C ASP A 215 12.75 2.35 4.07
N LYS A 216 13.25 1.12 3.91
CA LYS A 216 14.10 0.42 4.90
C LYS A 216 13.56 0.49 6.35
N GLY A 217 12.24 0.33 6.51
CA GLY A 217 11.59 0.29 7.81
C GLY A 217 11.33 1.65 8.46
N ARG A 218 11.56 2.77 7.76
CA ARG A 218 11.38 4.13 8.28
C ARG A 218 10.40 4.92 7.41
N ILE A 219 9.69 5.86 8.01
CA ILE A 219 8.97 6.90 7.26
C ILE A 219 10.00 7.94 6.82
N ILE A 220 10.08 8.22 5.53
CA ILE A 220 11.02 9.17 4.92
C ILE A 220 10.33 10.44 4.40
N ALA A 221 9.02 10.39 4.21
CA ALA A 221 8.17 11.54 3.89
C ALA A 221 6.74 11.28 4.32
N ASP A 222 6.00 12.34 4.64
CA ASP A 222 4.64 12.28 5.19
C ASP A 222 3.91 13.59 4.87
N ASP A 223 3.09 13.57 3.83
CA ASP A 223 2.26 14.71 3.42
C ASP A 223 1.17 14.25 2.44
N ASP A 224 0.34 15.17 1.93
CA ASP A 224 -0.49 14.88 0.76
C ASP A 224 0.37 14.73 -0.51
N ALA A 225 -0.14 13.98 -1.50
CA ALA A 225 0.63 13.65 -2.69
C ALA A 225 1.06 14.88 -3.50
N ALA A 226 0.25 15.95 -3.53
CA ALA A 226 0.58 17.17 -4.26
C ALA A 226 1.70 17.95 -3.55
N SER A 227 1.64 18.06 -2.23
CA SER A 227 2.68 18.68 -1.41
C SER A 227 4.01 17.94 -1.48
N LEU A 228 3.99 16.60 -1.45
CA LEU A 228 5.19 15.78 -1.67
C LEU A 228 5.83 16.05 -3.03
N LYS A 229 5.01 16.01 -4.10
CA LYS A 229 5.44 16.25 -5.48
C LYS A 229 6.08 17.63 -5.67
N ALA A 230 5.42 18.67 -5.17
CA ALA A 230 5.90 20.04 -5.26
C ALA A 230 7.22 20.21 -4.48
N THR A 231 7.28 19.72 -3.24
CA THR A 231 8.43 20.00 -2.35
C THR A 231 9.67 19.19 -2.71
N LEU A 232 9.50 17.96 -3.23
CA LEU A 232 10.60 16.98 -3.29
C LEU A 232 11.07 16.60 -4.69
N ALA A 233 10.29 16.85 -5.75
CA ALA A 233 10.63 16.37 -7.10
C ALA A 233 10.68 17.48 -8.17
N GLY A 234 9.81 18.50 -8.10
CA GLY A 234 9.74 19.57 -9.10
C GLY A 234 9.27 19.10 -10.48
N ASP A 235 8.78 20.02 -11.31
CA ASP A 235 8.35 19.73 -12.68
C ASP A 235 9.54 19.41 -13.58
N VAL A 236 9.42 18.36 -14.39
CA VAL A 236 10.43 18.02 -15.40
C VAL A 236 10.06 18.71 -16.70
N LEU A 237 10.90 19.65 -17.11
CA LEU A 237 10.81 20.31 -18.39
C LEU A 237 11.75 19.63 -19.38
N THR A 238 11.24 19.25 -20.55
CA THR A 238 12.02 18.66 -21.64
C THR A 238 11.86 19.48 -22.92
N PHE A 239 12.99 19.82 -23.53
CA PHE A 239 13.05 20.56 -24.79
C PHE A 239 13.81 19.75 -25.84
N GLY A 240 13.25 19.65 -27.04
CA GLY A 240 13.84 18.94 -28.17
C GLY A 240 14.23 19.91 -29.29
N PHE A 241 15.37 19.61 -29.92
CA PHE A 241 16.05 20.46 -30.91
C PHE A 241 16.27 19.72 -32.23
N ALA A 242 16.89 20.37 -33.22
CA ALA A 242 17.17 19.74 -34.51
C ALA A 242 18.30 18.70 -34.44
N ASP A 243 19.30 18.95 -33.60
CA ASP A 243 20.47 18.11 -33.42
C ASP A 243 21.10 18.31 -32.03
N ALA A 244 22.11 17.49 -31.71
CA ALA A 244 22.82 17.54 -30.43
C ALA A 244 23.65 18.83 -30.24
N ALA A 245 24.03 19.53 -31.31
CA ALA A 245 24.81 20.77 -31.21
C ALA A 245 23.91 21.94 -30.78
N GLU A 246 22.68 22.00 -31.30
CA GLU A 246 21.65 22.93 -30.83
C GLU A 246 21.27 22.65 -29.36
N ALA A 247 21.10 21.37 -28.98
CA ALA A 247 20.81 20.99 -27.59
C ALA A 247 21.93 21.42 -26.62
N ALA A 248 23.19 21.22 -27.00
CA ALA A 248 24.34 21.68 -26.22
C ALA A 248 24.40 23.21 -26.09
N SER A 249 24.04 23.94 -27.15
CA SER A 249 23.96 25.41 -27.14
C SER A 249 22.81 25.90 -26.25
N ALA A 250 21.66 25.23 -26.31
CA ALA A 250 20.49 25.52 -25.50
C ALA A 250 20.77 25.37 -24.00
N ARG A 251 21.56 24.36 -23.59
CA ARG A 251 21.97 24.15 -22.19
C ARG A 251 22.55 25.42 -21.55
N ALA A 252 23.41 26.15 -22.27
CA ALA A 252 24.04 27.37 -21.76
C ALA A 252 23.05 28.54 -21.60
N VAL A 253 21.97 28.56 -22.37
CA VAL A 253 20.88 29.53 -22.21
C VAL A 253 20.03 29.16 -20.99
N VAL A 254 19.60 27.90 -20.91
CA VAL A 254 18.73 27.41 -19.83
C VAL A 254 19.41 27.49 -18.46
N ALA A 255 20.71 27.17 -18.38
CA ALA A 255 21.49 27.25 -17.14
C ALA A 255 21.63 28.69 -16.58
N ARG A 256 21.28 29.72 -17.36
CA ARG A 256 21.23 31.12 -16.87
C ARG A 256 19.88 31.50 -16.27
N LEU A 257 18.84 30.72 -16.57
CA LEU A 257 17.45 30.99 -16.17
C LEU A 257 17.04 30.19 -14.92
N SER A 258 17.74 29.10 -14.64
CA SER A 258 17.49 28.24 -13.49
C SER A 258 18.80 27.73 -12.90
N ASN A 259 18.80 27.54 -11.58
CA ASN A 259 19.89 26.87 -10.86
C ASN A 259 19.79 25.34 -10.93
N ALA A 260 18.75 24.80 -11.57
CA ALA A 260 18.58 23.38 -11.75
C ALA A 260 19.67 22.79 -12.65
N GLU A 261 20.05 21.55 -12.36
CA GLU A 261 20.96 20.80 -13.22
C GLU A 261 20.27 20.50 -14.55
N VAL A 262 20.93 20.86 -15.65
CA VAL A 262 20.43 20.62 -17.01
C VAL A 262 21.15 19.40 -17.57
N THR A 263 20.39 18.33 -17.76
CA THR A 263 20.85 17.08 -18.38
C THR A 263 20.66 17.18 -19.90
N VAL A 264 21.63 16.68 -20.66
CA VAL A 264 21.58 16.65 -22.13
C VAL A 264 21.61 15.21 -22.59
N GLU A 265 20.59 14.82 -23.35
CA GLU A 265 20.43 13.47 -23.92
C GLU A 265 20.15 13.59 -25.42
N GLY A 266 21.20 13.38 -26.22
CA GLY A 266 21.11 13.47 -27.68
C GLY A 266 20.64 14.84 -28.15
N GLU A 267 19.47 14.88 -28.81
CA GLU A 267 18.85 16.09 -29.37
C GLU A 267 17.91 16.79 -28.37
N SER A 268 17.98 16.43 -27.08
CA SER A 268 17.09 16.95 -26.06
C SER A 268 17.84 17.38 -24.80
N ILE A 269 17.24 18.34 -24.09
CA ILE A 269 17.65 18.72 -22.73
C ILE A 269 16.48 18.55 -21.77
N SER A 270 16.79 18.19 -20.53
CA SER A 270 15.83 18.08 -19.44
C SER A 270 16.35 18.79 -18.19
N LEU A 271 15.43 19.34 -17.40
CA LEU A 271 15.71 19.91 -16.09
C LEU A 271 14.50 19.76 -15.16
N ALA A 272 14.77 19.47 -13.89
CA ALA A 272 13.77 19.45 -12.83
C ALA A 272 13.73 20.83 -12.14
N VAL A 273 12.59 21.50 -12.17
CA VAL A 273 12.42 22.87 -11.68
C VAL A 273 11.15 23.02 -10.87
N GLN A 274 11.14 23.97 -9.95
CA GLN A 274 9.91 24.40 -9.29
C GLN A 274 9.10 25.29 -10.26
N ASP A 275 7.77 25.19 -10.23
CA ASP A 275 6.84 25.97 -11.09
C ASP A 275 7.18 25.88 -12.60
N GLY A 276 7.34 24.65 -13.12
CA GLY A 276 7.71 24.40 -14.50
C GLY A 276 6.68 24.93 -15.51
N ASP A 277 5.40 24.95 -15.15
CA ASP A 277 4.32 25.55 -15.96
C ASP A 277 4.56 27.04 -16.25
N ARG A 278 5.14 27.79 -15.31
CA ARG A 278 5.51 29.20 -15.44
C ARG A 278 6.85 29.37 -16.15
N LEU A 279 7.82 28.48 -15.88
CA LEU A 279 9.16 28.60 -16.42
C LEU A 279 9.26 28.14 -17.88
N LEU A 280 8.44 27.16 -18.30
CA LEU A 280 8.41 26.64 -19.66
C LEU A 280 8.25 27.75 -20.72
N PRO A 281 7.23 28.63 -20.67
CA PRO A 281 7.09 29.69 -21.68
C PRO A 281 8.23 30.72 -21.64
N VAL A 282 8.88 30.92 -20.49
CA VAL A 282 10.05 31.81 -20.37
C VAL A 282 11.25 31.20 -21.09
N ILE A 283 11.55 29.93 -20.82
CA ILE A 283 12.66 29.21 -21.47
C ILE A 283 12.48 29.19 -22.99
N VAL A 284 11.28 28.90 -23.50
CA VAL A 284 11.01 28.88 -24.95
C VAL A 284 11.31 30.24 -25.58
N ARG A 285 10.91 31.34 -24.95
CA ARG A 285 11.16 32.71 -25.46
C ARG A 285 12.64 33.08 -25.46
N GLU A 286 13.36 32.70 -24.41
CA GLU A 286 14.80 33.00 -24.31
C GLU A 286 15.63 32.17 -25.29
N LEU A 287 15.23 30.93 -25.57
CA LEU A 287 15.84 30.11 -26.62
C LEU A 287 15.57 30.70 -28.01
N ASP A 288 14.34 31.14 -28.28
CA ASP A 288 13.99 31.81 -29.54
C ASP A 288 14.77 33.12 -29.73
N ALA A 289 14.90 33.94 -28.68
CA ALA A 289 15.71 35.16 -28.69
C ALA A 289 17.21 34.90 -28.93
N ALA A 290 17.70 33.72 -28.52
CA ALA A 290 19.05 33.26 -28.82
C ALA A 290 19.20 32.64 -30.22
N GLY A 291 18.14 32.60 -31.02
CA GLY A 291 18.12 32.01 -32.36
C GLY A 291 18.07 30.47 -32.37
N ILE A 292 17.69 29.84 -31.26
CA ILE A 292 17.59 28.39 -31.11
C ILE A 292 16.13 27.97 -31.21
N LEU A 293 15.77 27.26 -32.28
CA LEU A 293 14.39 26.82 -32.51
C LEU A 293 14.07 25.58 -31.67
N VAL A 294 13.12 25.73 -30.74
CA VAL A 294 12.56 24.61 -29.97
C VAL A 294 11.56 23.84 -30.83
N ARG A 295 11.88 22.60 -31.20
CA ARG A 295 10.97 21.74 -31.99
C ARG A 295 9.89 21.08 -31.14
N ARG A 296 10.21 20.81 -29.87
CA ARG A 296 9.31 20.20 -28.89
C ARG A 296 9.58 20.81 -27.52
N ALA A 297 8.53 21.17 -26.81
CA ALA A 297 8.59 21.54 -25.39
C ALA A 297 7.50 20.78 -24.65
N THR A 298 7.87 20.08 -23.58
CA THR A 298 6.93 19.37 -22.72
C THR A 298 7.26 19.67 -21.26
N GLY A 299 6.25 20.03 -20.48
CA GLY A 299 6.34 20.06 -19.02
C GLY A 299 5.53 18.89 -18.47
N VAL A 300 6.17 18.04 -17.68
CA VAL A 300 5.53 16.91 -17.01
C VAL A 300 5.59 17.17 -15.51
N PRO A 301 4.43 17.25 -14.82
CA PRO A 301 4.41 17.33 -13.37
C PRO A 301 5.12 16.12 -12.75
N PRO A 302 5.79 16.28 -11.60
CA PRO A 302 6.45 15.16 -10.95
C PRO A 302 5.44 14.09 -10.55
N THR A 303 5.94 12.88 -10.43
CA THR A 303 5.22 11.72 -9.91
C THR A 303 5.69 11.40 -8.49
N LEU A 304 4.96 10.52 -7.79
CA LEU A 304 5.44 9.98 -6.52
C LEU A 304 6.69 9.09 -6.70
N ASP A 305 6.99 8.61 -7.92
CA ASP A 305 8.25 7.91 -8.21
C ASP A 305 9.43 8.89 -8.15
N ASP A 306 9.25 10.09 -8.71
CA ASP A 306 10.27 11.14 -8.69
C ASP A 306 10.54 11.60 -7.26
N VAL A 307 9.49 11.68 -6.42
CA VAL A 307 9.63 11.93 -4.98
C VAL A 307 10.46 10.83 -4.32
N PHE A 308 10.17 9.56 -4.61
CA PHE A 308 10.92 8.44 -4.05
C PHE A 308 12.38 8.42 -4.52
N LEU A 309 12.62 8.74 -5.80
CA LEU A 309 13.94 8.87 -6.41
C LEU A 309 14.74 10.00 -5.74
N ALA A 310 14.13 11.16 -5.53
CA ALA A 310 14.78 12.29 -4.86
C ALA A 310 15.17 11.97 -3.41
N LEU A 311 14.34 11.22 -2.69
CA LEU A 311 14.61 10.84 -1.29
C LEU A 311 15.61 9.69 -1.14
N THR A 312 15.64 8.74 -2.09
CA THR A 312 16.38 7.48 -1.92
C THR A 312 17.50 7.26 -2.92
N GLY A 313 17.57 8.06 -4.00
CA GLY A 313 18.52 7.91 -5.09
C GLY A 313 18.22 6.74 -6.05
N ARG A 314 17.05 6.10 -5.93
CA ARG A 314 16.59 4.99 -6.78
C ARG A 314 15.09 5.07 -7.01
N THR A 315 14.59 4.53 -8.12
CA THR A 315 13.14 4.46 -8.36
C THR A 315 12.48 3.43 -7.46
N LEU A 316 11.15 3.52 -7.26
CA LEU A 316 10.40 2.54 -6.48
C LEU A 316 10.44 1.15 -7.13
N ARG A 317 10.49 1.12 -8.46
CA ARG A 317 10.55 -0.12 -9.27
C ARG A 317 11.87 -0.85 -9.04
N ASP A 318 13.00 -0.16 -9.16
CA ASP A 318 14.32 -0.75 -8.93
C ASP A 318 14.50 -1.22 -7.48
N ALA A 319 13.92 -0.48 -6.54
CA ALA A 319 13.96 -0.83 -5.12
C ALA A 319 13.17 -2.11 -4.79
N GLY A 320 12.11 -2.43 -5.55
CA GLY A 320 11.35 -3.66 -5.43
C GLY A 320 12.10 -4.89 -5.95
N GLU A 321 12.70 -4.79 -7.14
CA GLU A 321 13.41 -5.92 -7.78
C GLU A 321 14.66 -6.37 -6.99
N GLY A 322 15.37 -5.42 -6.37
CA GLY A 322 16.53 -5.75 -5.52
C GLY A 322 16.18 -6.50 -4.23
N ALA A 323 14.93 -6.44 -3.76
CA ALA A 323 14.45 -7.16 -2.58
C ALA A 323 13.97 -8.58 -2.92
N ASP A 324 13.32 -8.76 -4.08
CA ASP A 324 12.83 -10.07 -4.53
C ASP A 324 13.99 -11.05 -4.83
N ALA A 325 15.09 -10.56 -5.39
CA ALA A 325 16.31 -11.36 -5.59
C ALA A 325 16.96 -11.84 -4.27
N ALA A 326 16.79 -11.09 -3.17
CA ALA A 326 17.25 -11.50 -1.85
C ALA A 326 16.25 -12.44 -1.13
N GLY A 327 14.95 -12.35 -1.48
CA GLY A 327 13.88 -13.20 -0.97
C GLY A 327 13.90 -14.62 -1.54
N GLU A 328 14.12 -14.78 -2.85
CA GLU A 328 14.17 -16.10 -3.53
C GLU A 328 15.36 -16.97 -3.05
N ALA A 329 16.48 -16.33 -2.67
CA ALA A 329 17.61 -17.03 -2.06
C ALA A 329 17.31 -17.54 -0.64
N SER A 330 16.25 -17.05 0.02
CA SER A 330 15.83 -17.48 1.36
C SER A 330 14.75 -18.57 1.34
N ASP A 331 13.84 -18.54 0.34
CA ASP A 331 12.72 -19.49 0.23
C ASP A 331 13.12 -20.84 -0.40
N SER A 332 14.19 -20.87 -1.21
CA SER A 332 14.76 -22.10 -1.76
C SER A 332 15.48 -22.99 -0.72
N ALA A 333 15.75 -22.46 0.48
CA ALA A 333 16.41 -23.21 1.54
C ALA A 333 15.42 -23.98 2.45
N ASP A 334 14.14 -23.59 2.50
CA ASP A 334 13.15 -24.16 3.45
C ASP A 334 12.29 -25.30 2.85
N THR A 335 12.40 -25.58 1.55
CA THR A 335 11.60 -26.62 0.86
C THR A 335 12.27 -27.99 0.76
N SER A 336 13.46 -28.20 1.35
CA SER A 336 14.22 -29.45 1.20
C SER A 336 14.22 -30.40 2.41
N THR A 337 13.46 -30.14 3.49
CA THR A 337 13.55 -30.96 4.73
C THR A 337 12.26 -31.61 5.22
N THR A 338 11.21 -31.73 4.39
CA THR A 338 9.97 -32.41 4.83
C THR A 338 9.47 -33.45 3.81
N SER A 339 10.23 -34.54 3.63
CA SER A 339 9.72 -35.75 2.97
C SER A 339 10.56 -36.99 3.27
N ALA A 340 10.59 -37.42 4.54
CA ALA A 340 10.88 -38.81 4.91
C ALA A 340 10.51 -39.09 6.37
N ASN A 341 9.29 -39.55 6.64
CA ASN A 341 8.95 -40.60 7.62
C ASN A 341 7.47 -40.55 8.01
N SER A 342 6.66 -41.53 7.55
CA SER A 342 5.76 -42.33 8.41
C SER A 342 4.69 -43.07 7.58
N THR A 343 4.88 -44.38 7.37
CA THR A 343 3.79 -45.37 7.18
C THR A 343 4.45 -46.75 7.25
N THR A 344 4.04 -47.81 7.95
CA THR A 344 3.04 -48.13 8.98
C THR A 344 3.34 -49.59 9.36
N ALA A 345 3.29 -49.99 10.62
CA ALA A 345 3.03 -51.38 10.98
C ALA A 345 2.24 -51.44 12.30
N ALA A 346 0.96 -51.79 12.14
CA ALA A 346 -0.06 -51.88 13.15
C ALA A 346 0.12 -53.12 14.04
N ASN A 347 -0.35 -53.02 15.28
CA ASN A 347 -0.50 -54.17 16.17
C ASN A 347 -1.76 -53.98 17.03
N SER A 348 -2.73 -54.89 16.89
CA SER A 348 -3.51 -55.43 18.02
C SER A 348 -4.60 -56.41 17.55
N THR A 349 -4.32 -57.68 17.84
CA THR A 349 -5.22 -58.82 18.10
C THR A 349 -6.37 -58.38 19.03
N THR A 350 -7.62 -58.86 18.95
CA THR A 350 -8.07 -60.19 19.42
C THR A 350 -9.58 -60.35 19.17
N GLY A 351 -10.04 -61.57 18.88
CA GLY A 351 -11.47 -61.94 18.98
C GLY A 351 -11.76 -63.35 18.46
N VAL A 352 -11.65 -64.35 19.32
CA VAL A 352 -12.11 -65.73 19.10
C VAL A 352 -13.56 -65.83 19.57
N LEU A 353 -14.45 -66.47 18.79
CA LEU A 353 -15.31 -67.59 19.20
C LEU A 353 -16.34 -67.96 18.10
N SER A 354 -16.39 -69.29 17.88
CA SER A 354 -17.40 -70.16 17.23
C SER A 354 -17.85 -69.85 15.81
#